data_AF-A0A644Z726-F1
#
_entry.id   AF-A0A644Z726-F1
#
_cell.length_a   1.000
_cell.length_b   1.000
_cell.length_c   1.000
_cell.angle_alpha   90.00
_cell.angle_beta   90.00
_cell.angle_gamma   90.00
#
_symmetry.space_group_name_H-M   'P 1'
#
loop_
_entity.id
_entity.type
_entity.pdbx_description
1 polymer ?
#
loop_
_entity_poly.entity_id
_entity_poly.type
_entity_poly.pdbx_seq_one_letter_code
_entity_poly.pdbx_strand_id
1 'polypeptide(L)'
;MCITKEQILELVSLALRTIAQLSEKEVNSLLNKEATLVVKSVKGQGRKINKVDTKEFGHIEKHTQVISNFNTRGEAQAYLGSVKLKKEELIILSKLMSVHINKSDKKEEIINKIIESVVGSKLRVEAIKNTIL
;
A
#
# COMPACT_ATOMS: atom_id res chain seq x y z
N MET A 1 -14.61 17.30 -30.68
CA MET A 1 -13.63 16.26 -30.28
C MET A 1 -14.37 15.32 -29.34
N CYS A 2 -14.74 14.12 -29.83
CA CYS A 2 -15.54 13.19 -29.04
C CYS A 2 -14.61 12.26 -28.27
N ILE A 3 -14.74 12.24 -26.96
CA ILE A 3 -14.01 11.30 -26.09
C ILE A 3 -14.63 9.91 -26.31
N THR A 4 -13.81 8.90 -26.63
CA THR A 4 -14.31 7.54 -26.83
C THR A 4 -14.62 6.85 -25.50
N LYS A 5 -15.40 5.77 -25.54
CA LYS A 5 -15.75 4.99 -24.35
C LYS A 5 -14.49 4.44 -23.65
N GLU A 6 -13.50 4.01 -24.42
CA GLU A 6 -12.21 3.53 -23.91
C GLU A 6 -11.46 4.67 -23.20
N GLN A 7 -11.42 5.87 -23.78
CA GLN A 7 -10.76 7.03 -23.19
C GLN A 7 -11.44 7.48 -21.89
N ILE A 8 -12.76 7.37 -21.78
CA ILE A 8 -13.50 7.65 -20.54
C ILE A 8 -13.09 6.67 -19.44
N LEU A 9 -13.00 5.37 -19.75
CA LEU A 9 -12.59 4.35 -18.78
C LEU A 9 -11.17 4.58 -18.27
N GLU A 10 -10.25 4.98 -19.15
CA GLU A 10 -8.89 5.35 -18.78
C GLU A 10 -8.86 6.59 -17.88
N LEU A 11 -9.64 7.62 -18.22
CA LEU A 11 -9.74 8.86 -17.43
C LEU A 11 -10.34 8.61 -16.05
N VAL A 12 -11.40 7.81 -15.94
CA VAL A 12 -12.01 7.44 -14.65
C VAL A 12 -11.01 6.66 -13.80
N SER A 13 -10.32 5.70 -14.38
CA SER A 13 -9.29 4.92 -13.67
C SER A 13 -8.16 5.81 -13.16
N LEU A 14 -7.74 6.79 -13.97
CA LEU A 14 -6.72 7.76 -13.58
C LEU A 14 -7.20 8.67 -12.45
N ALA A 15 -8.44 9.17 -12.53
CA ALA A 15 -9.03 10.00 -11.51
C ALA A 15 -9.12 9.27 -10.17
N LEU A 16 -9.63 8.03 -10.17
CA LEU A 16 -9.76 7.20 -8.96
C LEU A 16 -8.42 6.97 -8.26
N ARG A 17 -7.36 6.63 -9.03
CA ARG A 17 -6.01 6.46 -8.47
C ARG A 17 -5.45 7.75 -7.88
N THR A 18 -5.75 8.89 -8.51
CA THR A 18 -5.30 10.19 -8.04
C THR A 18 -6.00 10.57 -6.74
N ILE A 19 -7.31 10.35 -6.67
CA ILE A 19 -8.12 10.62 -5.47
C ILE A 19 -7.71 9.69 -4.31
N ALA A 20 -7.40 8.43 -4.59
CA ALA A 20 -6.95 7.46 -3.58
C ALA A 20 -5.60 7.82 -2.92
N GLN A 21 -4.82 8.74 -3.50
CA GLN A 21 -3.54 9.20 -2.96
C GLN A 21 -3.65 10.46 -2.10
N LEU A 22 -4.84 11.05 -2.00
CA LEU A 22 -5.07 12.28 -1.24
C LEU A 22 -5.05 12.00 0.26
N SER A 23 -4.49 12.93 1.02
CA SER A 23 -4.60 12.93 2.47
C SER A 23 -6.02 13.28 2.92
N GLU A 24 -6.39 12.88 4.14
CA GLU A 24 -7.70 13.18 4.74
C GLU A 24 -8.02 14.68 4.74
N LYS A 25 -7.00 15.53 4.96
CA LYS A 25 -7.13 16.98 4.88
C LYS A 25 -7.49 17.45 3.46
N GLU A 26 -6.82 16.92 2.44
CA GLU A 26 -7.09 17.27 1.03
C GLU A 26 -8.46 16.76 0.58
N VAL A 27 -8.85 15.56 1.01
CA VAL A 27 -10.20 15.01 0.79
C VAL A 27 -11.25 15.94 1.39
N ASN A 28 -11.09 16.32 2.65
CA ASN A 28 -12.04 17.22 3.33
C ASN A 28 -12.11 18.59 2.66
N SER A 29 -10.99 19.18 2.25
CA SER A 29 -10.99 20.45 1.51
C SER A 29 -11.67 20.34 0.14
N LEU A 30 -11.56 19.20 -0.55
CA LEU A 30 -12.30 18.97 -1.80
C LEU A 30 -13.81 18.79 -1.55
N LEU A 31 -14.19 18.02 -0.54
CA LEU A 31 -15.59 17.80 -0.17
C LEU A 31 -16.27 19.10 0.29
N ASN A 32 -15.54 19.95 1.02
CA ASN A 32 -16.01 21.26 1.49
C ASN A 32 -15.97 22.35 0.41
N LYS A 33 -15.59 22.02 -0.84
CA LYS A 33 -15.45 22.96 -1.97
C LYS A 33 -14.42 24.07 -1.75
N GLU A 34 -13.47 23.85 -0.83
CA GLU A 34 -12.36 24.75 -0.54
C GLU A 34 -11.16 24.52 -1.48
N ALA A 35 -11.16 23.41 -2.23
CA ALA A 35 -10.15 23.04 -3.20
C ALA A 35 -10.77 22.50 -4.51
N THR A 36 -9.99 22.49 -5.59
CA THR A 36 -10.38 21.96 -6.91
C THR A 36 -9.25 21.16 -7.55
N LEU A 37 -9.60 20.12 -8.31
CA LEU A 37 -8.66 19.34 -9.10
C LEU A 37 -8.42 20.02 -10.47
N VAL A 38 -7.17 20.36 -10.76
CA VAL A 38 -6.78 20.99 -12.03
C VAL A 38 -5.74 20.15 -12.74
N VAL A 39 -6.03 19.78 -13.99
CA VAL A 39 -5.07 19.08 -14.86
C VAL A 39 -4.07 20.10 -15.40
N LYS A 40 -2.79 19.98 -15.03
CA LYS A 40 -1.70 20.81 -15.55
C LYS A 40 -0.80 20.02 -16.49
N SER A 41 -0.51 20.57 -17.67
CA SER A 41 0.51 20.02 -18.58
C SER A 41 1.89 20.38 -18.04
N VAL A 42 2.60 19.40 -17.50
CA VAL A 42 3.99 19.57 -17.06
C VAL A 42 4.92 19.49 -18.28
N LYS A 43 5.21 20.64 -18.91
CA LYS A 43 6.36 20.77 -19.81
C LYS A 43 7.63 20.81 -18.95
N GLY A 44 8.46 19.78 -19.05
CA GLY A 44 9.83 19.82 -18.50
C GLY A 44 9.91 19.80 -16.98
N GLN A 45 9.42 18.75 -16.34
CA GLN A 45 10.00 18.19 -15.12
C GLN A 45 9.31 16.85 -14.89
N GLY A 46 9.93 15.81 -15.42
CA GLY A 46 9.58 14.43 -15.10
C GLY A 46 9.90 14.15 -13.63
N ARG A 47 9.06 14.64 -12.72
CA ARG A 47 8.71 13.80 -11.58
C ARG A 47 8.11 12.57 -12.23
N LYS A 48 8.89 11.49 -12.29
CA LYS A 48 8.37 10.15 -12.51
C LYS A 48 7.22 10.01 -11.53
N ILE A 49 6.00 10.25 -12.00
CA ILE A 49 4.84 9.57 -11.47
C ILE A 49 5.24 8.13 -11.72
N ASN A 50 5.73 7.47 -10.68
CA ASN A 50 5.87 6.03 -10.72
C ASN A 50 4.45 5.59 -11.06
N LYS A 51 4.22 5.26 -12.34
CA LYS A 51 3.24 4.27 -12.70
C LYS A 51 3.64 3.09 -11.84
N VAL A 52 3.03 3.00 -10.66
CA VAL A 52 2.88 1.73 -10.00
C VAL A 52 1.93 1.04 -10.96
N ASP A 53 2.52 0.31 -11.90
CA ASP A 53 1.81 -0.54 -12.83
C ASP A 53 1.07 -1.54 -11.96
N THR A 54 -0.18 -1.22 -11.62
CA THR A 54 -1.10 -2.07 -10.86
C THR A 54 -1.29 -3.45 -11.51
N LYS A 55 -0.87 -3.63 -12.77
CA LYS A 55 -0.82 -4.95 -13.42
C LYS A 55 0.40 -5.79 -13.03
N GLU A 56 1.47 -5.17 -12.52
CA GLU A 56 2.72 -5.85 -12.13
C GLU A 56 2.80 -6.18 -10.63
N PHE A 57 1.87 -5.72 -9.78
CA PHE A 57 1.92 -5.93 -8.33
C PHE A 57 0.78 -6.77 -7.76
N GLY A 58 -0.10 -7.32 -8.60
CA GLY A 58 -1.14 -8.27 -8.14
C GLY A 58 -0.53 -9.48 -7.44
N HIS A 59 0.72 -9.86 -7.76
CA HIS A 59 1.43 -10.91 -7.04
C HIS A 59 1.88 -10.49 -5.64
N ILE A 60 1.99 -9.19 -5.32
CA ILE A 60 2.34 -8.72 -3.97
C ILE A 60 1.11 -8.69 -3.08
N GLU A 61 -0.05 -8.36 -3.63
CA GLU A 61 -1.31 -8.32 -2.89
C GLU A 61 -1.68 -9.69 -2.30
N LYS A 62 -1.43 -10.80 -3.00
CA LYS A 62 -1.66 -12.15 -2.44
C LYS A 62 -0.88 -12.39 -1.14
N HIS A 63 0.28 -11.76 -0.97
CA HIS A 63 1.10 -11.94 0.22
C HIS A 63 0.49 -11.22 1.44
N THR A 64 -0.28 -10.15 1.25
CA THR A 64 -0.94 -9.45 2.38
C THR A 64 -1.96 -10.37 3.05
N GLN A 65 -2.75 -11.09 2.25
CA GLN A 65 -3.76 -12.03 2.73
C GLN A 65 -3.13 -13.22 3.46
N VAL A 66 -2.07 -13.80 2.89
CA VAL A 66 -1.37 -14.94 3.51
C VAL A 66 -0.75 -14.52 4.85
N ILE A 67 -0.08 -13.36 4.91
CA ILE A 67 0.57 -12.91 6.15
C ILE A 67 -0.45 -12.62 7.26
N SER A 68 -1.60 -12.07 6.91
CA SER A 68 -2.67 -11.74 7.87
C SER A 68 -3.28 -13.00 8.53
N ASN A 69 -3.18 -14.14 7.86
CA ASN A 69 -3.75 -15.40 8.33
C ASN A 69 -2.82 -16.19 9.26
N PHE A 70 -1.55 -15.83 9.37
CA PHE A 70 -0.64 -16.53 10.28
C PHE A 70 -1.01 -16.30 11.75
N ASN A 71 -0.76 -17.32 12.56
CA ASN A 71 -1.02 -17.30 14.00
C ASN A 71 0.28 -17.26 14.80
N THR A 72 1.43 -17.43 14.14
CA THR A 72 2.73 -17.28 14.79
C THR A 72 3.66 -16.39 13.98
N ARG A 73 4.55 -15.67 14.67
CA ARG A 73 5.61 -14.88 14.03
C ARG A 73 6.54 -15.77 13.20
N GLY A 74 6.81 -16.99 13.67
CA GLY A 74 7.68 -17.96 13.01
C GLY A 74 7.15 -18.41 11.64
N GLU A 75 5.85 -18.67 11.52
CA GLU A 75 5.21 -19.00 10.24
C GLU A 75 5.35 -17.87 9.21
N ALA A 76 5.09 -16.63 9.63
CA ALA A 76 5.21 -15.47 8.77
C ALA A 76 6.66 -15.24 8.31
N GLN A 77 7.62 -15.50 9.19
CA GLN A 77 9.05 -15.38 8.88
C GLN A 77 9.52 -16.46 7.90
N ALA A 78 9.09 -17.71 8.10
CA ALA A 78 9.37 -18.80 7.17
C ALA A 78 8.76 -18.54 5.79
N TYR A 79 7.54 -17.99 5.75
CA TYR A 79 6.87 -17.63 4.50
C TYR A 79 7.58 -16.50 3.75
N LEU A 80 7.85 -15.37 4.41
CA LEU A 80 8.55 -14.25 3.78
C LEU A 80 9.97 -14.61 3.35
N GLY A 81 10.63 -15.53 4.07
CA GLY A 81 11.90 -16.12 3.68
C GLY A 81 11.82 -17.00 2.42
N SER A 82 10.75 -17.76 2.25
CA SER A 82 10.58 -18.70 1.13
C SER A 82 10.17 -18.01 -0.18
N VAL A 83 9.36 -16.94 -0.09
CA VAL A 83 8.88 -16.18 -1.25
C VAL A 83 9.99 -15.33 -1.90
N LYS A 84 11.11 -15.09 -1.20
CA LYS A 84 12.30 -14.40 -1.71
C LYS A 84 12.03 -13.02 -2.35
N LEU A 85 11.07 -12.26 -1.82
CA LEU A 85 10.75 -10.90 -2.30
C LEU A 85 11.98 -9.98 -2.29
N LYS A 86 12.12 -9.11 -3.29
CA LYS A 86 13.14 -8.06 -3.33
C LYS A 86 12.83 -6.96 -2.32
N LYS A 87 13.82 -6.10 -2.03
CA LYS A 87 13.65 -4.99 -1.09
C LYS A 87 12.54 -4.04 -1.54
N GLU A 88 12.47 -3.76 -2.83
CA GLU A 88 11.46 -2.90 -3.45
C GLU A 88 10.05 -3.48 -3.29
N GLU A 89 9.92 -4.80 -3.46
CA GLU A 89 8.65 -5.52 -3.28
C GLU A 89 8.21 -5.52 -1.81
N LEU A 90 9.15 -5.64 -0.88
CA LEU A 90 8.88 -5.53 0.56
C LEU A 90 8.47 -4.10 0.97
N ILE A 91 9.04 -3.08 0.34
CA ILE A 91 8.60 -1.68 0.53
C ILE A 91 7.16 -1.49 0.04
N ILE A 92 6.78 -2.14 -1.06
CA ILE A 92 5.41 -2.08 -1.57
C ILE A 92 4.47 -2.84 -0.62
N LEU A 93 4.86 -4.04 -0.20
CA LEU A 93 4.13 -4.85 0.76
C LEU A 93 3.90 -4.11 2.08
N SER A 94 4.93 -3.42 2.60
CA SER A 94 4.81 -2.65 3.83
C SER A 94 3.77 -1.52 3.69
N LYS A 95 3.71 -0.84 2.54
CA LYS A 95 2.70 0.18 2.27
C LYS A 95 1.29 -0.38 2.20
N LEU A 96 1.11 -1.53 1.52
CA LEU A 96 -0.20 -2.20 1.42
C LEU A 96 -0.73 -2.63 2.79
N MET A 97 0.17 -2.95 3.72
CA MET A 97 -0.16 -3.38 5.09
C MET A 97 -0.09 -2.25 6.12
N SER A 98 0.03 -0.98 5.67
CA SER A 98 0.13 0.20 6.53
C SER A 98 1.28 0.17 7.55
N VAL A 99 2.40 -0.47 7.19
CA VAL A 99 3.60 -0.61 8.02
C VAL A 99 4.61 0.47 7.67
N HIS A 100 4.98 1.27 8.66
CA HIS A 100 6.00 2.29 8.52
C HIS A 100 7.41 1.68 8.42
N ILE A 101 8.20 2.17 7.47
CA ILE A 101 9.58 1.76 7.25
C ILE A 101 10.46 2.97 6.97
N ASN A 102 11.74 2.88 7.33
CA ASN A 102 12.75 3.89 7.01
C ASN A 102 13.46 3.52 5.70
N LYS A 103 13.92 4.53 4.97
CA LYS A 103 14.69 4.32 3.74
C LYS A 103 16.01 3.57 3.97
N SER A 104 16.60 3.74 5.16
CA SER A 104 17.82 3.05 5.59
C SER A 104 17.59 1.59 5.99
N ASP A 105 16.33 1.16 6.17
CA ASP A 105 16.06 -0.18 6.67
C ASP A 105 16.61 -1.24 5.71
N LYS A 106 17.25 -2.27 6.26
CA LYS A 106 17.67 -3.46 5.53
C LYS A 106 16.48 -4.37 5.24
N LYS A 107 16.66 -5.31 4.32
CA LYS A 107 15.62 -6.27 3.91
C LYS A 107 15.01 -7.01 5.12
N GLU A 108 15.86 -7.51 6.01
CA GLU A 108 15.45 -8.23 7.22
C GLU A 108 14.69 -7.33 8.20
N GLU A 109 15.10 -6.08 8.34
CA GLU A 109 14.43 -5.10 9.20
C GLU A 109 13.02 -4.79 8.68
N ILE A 110 12.85 -4.66 7.36
CA ILE A 110 11.53 -4.47 6.74
C ILE A 110 10.65 -5.70 6.99
N ILE A 111 11.17 -6.91 6.82
CA ILE A 111 10.44 -8.16 7.08
C ILE A 111 9.98 -8.20 8.55
N ASN A 112 10.89 -7.93 9.49
CA ASN A 112 10.57 -7.94 10.92
C ASN A 112 9.48 -6.91 11.28
N LYS A 113 9.55 -5.71 10.70
CA LYS A 113 8.52 -4.67 10.90
C LYS A 113 7.16 -5.11 10.37
N ILE A 114 7.11 -5.74 9.20
CA ILE A 114 5.87 -6.27 8.64
C ILE A 114 5.26 -7.34 9.55
N ILE A 115 6.06 -8.32 9.97
CA ILE A 115 5.61 -9.41 10.85
C ILE A 115 5.10 -8.86 12.19
N GLU A 116 5.84 -7.95 12.81
CA GLU A 116 5.48 -7.41 14.12
C GLU A 116 4.22 -6.54 14.07
N SER A 117 4.06 -5.76 13.00
CA SER A 117 2.90 -4.90 12.82
C SER A 117 1.63 -5.69 12.54
N VAL A 118 1.73 -6.81 11.83
CA VAL A 118 0.56 -7.59 11.39
C VAL A 118 0.25 -8.71 12.38
N VAL A 119 1.18 -9.65 12.53
CA VAL A 119 1.00 -10.84 13.38
C VAL A 119 1.17 -10.49 14.85
N GLY A 120 2.17 -9.67 15.18
CA GLY A 120 2.41 -9.23 16.56
C GLY A 120 1.23 -8.45 17.13
N SER A 121 0.61 -7.57 16.35
CA SER A 121 -0.58 -6.82 16.76
C SER A 121 -1.79 -7.71 16.98
N LYS A 122 -2.02 -8.69 16.10
CA LYS A 122 -3.09 -9.69 16.25
C LYS A 122 -2.91 -10.49 17.55
N LEU A 123 -1.71 -10.99 17.81
CA LEU A 123 -1.40 -11.76 19.02
C LEU A 123 -1.57 -10.93 20.30
N ARG A 124 -1.20 -9.65 20.29
CA ARG A 124 -1.46 -8.74 21.42
C ARG A 124 -2.95 -8.58 21.67
N VAL A 125 -3.74 -8.36 20.63
CA VAL A 125 -5.20 -8.22 20.74
C VAL A 125 -5.83 -9.50 21.30
N GLU A 126 -5.39 -10.66 20.84
CA GLU A 126 -5.87 -11.96 21.33
C GLU A 126 -5.48 -12.21 22.79
N ALA A 127 -4.23 -11.92 23.17
CA ALA A 127 -3.77 -12.04 24.55
C ALA A 127 -4.56 -11.11 25.50
N ILE A 128 -4.85 -9.87 25.07
CA ILE A 128 -5.68 -8.93 25.82
C ILE A 128 -7.09 -9.48 25.99
N LYS A 129 -7.72 -9.99 24.91
CA LYS A 129 -9.06 -10.60 24.99
C LYS A 129 -9.11 -11.76 25.98
N ASN A 130 -8.10 -12.62 25.99
CA ASN A 130 -8.02 -13.76 26.89
C ASN A 130 -7.63 -13.40 28.34
N THR A 131 -7.18 -12.17 28.59
CA THR A 131 -6.82 -11.71 29.95
C THR A 131 -7.96 -10.95 30.62
N ILE A 132 -8.86 -10.32 29.83
CA ILE A 132 -9.97 -9.48 30.32
C ILE A 132 -11.29 -10.27 30.41
N LEU A 133 -11.38 -11.46 29.81
CA LEU A 133 -12.47 -12.42 29.93
C LEU A 133 -12.06 -13.58 30.82
#